data_AF-Q9HXL1-F1
#
_entry.id   AF-Q9HXL1-F1
#
_cell.length_a   1.000
_cell.length_b   1.000
_cell.length_c   1.000
_cell.angle_alpha   90.00
_cell.angle_beta   90.00
_cell.angle_gamma   90.00
#
_symmetry.space_group_name_H-M   'P 1'
#
loop_
_entity.id
_entity.type
_entity.pdbx_description
1 polymer ?
#
loop_
_entity_poly.entity_id
_entity_poly.type
_entity_poly.pdbx_seq_one_letter_code
_entity_poly.pdbx_strand_id
1 'polypeptide(L)'
;MNSNRYPLPAQTGLVVAPGLPPKNSTLRPDQLNKRLSSAWHHLYDLCPELLKIDPPDGLTILRGFLQWAAEQKAAWNWAMHLRLYCWLLQSPFGAKVTDEHLEVLMDASAARWTVDDTSANRGILLASQGGAHITQDWKAPQAGAGTRVPLERLDLPAPNWTFAYCAVPDPRLREFPGWKPLPARGSLVG
;
A
#
# COMPACT_ATOMS: atom_id res chain seq x y z
N MET A 1 -14.26 -19.47 -4.79
CA MET A 1 -13.15 -18.98 -5.63
C MET A 1 -12.07 -18.48 -4.70
N ASN A 2 -10.88 -19.09 -4.77
CA ASN A 2 -9.89 -19.20 -3.69
C ASN A 2 -9.45 -17.86 -3.07
N SER A 3 -9.90 -17.61 -1.84
CA SER A 3 -9.36 -16.57 -0.96
C SER A 3 -8.30 -17.17 -0.04
N ASN A 4 -7.12 -17.54 -0.59
CA ASN A 4 -5.94 -17.78 0.24
C ASN A 4 -5.33 -16.41 0.60
N ARG A 5 -5.98 -15.70 1.53
CA ARG A 5 -5.38 -14.52 2.16
C ARG A 5 -4.36 -15.02 3.17
N TYR A 6 -3.07 -14.84 2.88
CA TYR A 6 -2.00 -15.00 3.85
C TYR A 6 -2.28 -14.06 5.05
N PRO A 7 -2.30 -14.56 6.29
CA PRO A 7 -2.44 -13.70 7.45
C PRO A 7 -1.18 -12.82 7.57
N LEU A 8 -1.33 -11.52 7.33
CA LEU A 8 -0.27 -10.54 7.55
C LEU A 8 -0.07 -10.31 9.05
N PRO A 9 1.18 -10.23 9.56
CA PRO A 9 1.43 -9.84 10.94
C PRO A 9 0.99 -8.38 11.16
N ALA A 10 0.27 -8.13 12.25
CA ALA A 10 -0.09 -6.79 12.68
C ALA A 10 1.17 -6.01 13.08
N GLN A 11 1.52 -4.96 12.33
CA GLN A 11 2.55 -4.01 12.73
C GLN A 11 1.89 -2.67 13.06
N THR A 12 1.60 -2.45 14.34
CA THR A 12 1.03 -1.20 14.83
C THR A 12 2.16 -0.28 15.31
N GLY A 13 2.32 0.87 14.66
CA GLY A 13 3.25 1.92 15.06
C GLY A 13 3.60 2.83 13.88
N LEU A 14 3.38 4.13 14.05
CA LEU A 14 3.76 5.14 13.07
C LEU A 14 5.30 5.23 13.02
N VAL A 15 5.93 4.55 12.07
CA VAL A 15 7.39 4.57 11.90
C VAL A 15 7.71 5.35 10.63
N VAL A 16 8.78 6.15 10.63
CA VAL A 16 9.30 6.70 9.37
C VAL A 16 9.85 5.53 8.56
N ALA A 17 9.69 5.55 7.23
CA ALA A 17 10.26 4.50 6.38
C ALA A 17 11.70 4.19 6.83
N PRO A 18 12.09 2.91 7.00
CA PRO A 18 13.43 2.57 7.44
C PRO A 18 14.40 3.00 6.33
N GLY A 19 14.87 4.24 6.39
CA GLY A 19 15.88 4.73 5.49
C GLY A 19 17.12 3.85 5.65
N LEU A 20 17.83 3.61 4.55
CA LEU A 20 19.23 3.25 4.65
C LEU A 20 19.88 4.31 5.53
N PRO A 21 20.50 3.92 6.64
CA PRO A 21 21.01 4.94 7.52
C PRO A 21 22.17 5.65 6.81
N PRO A 22 22.43 6.92 7.16
CA PRO A 22 23.55 7.64 6.57
C PRO A 22 24.86 6.84 6.74
N LYS A 23 25.87 7.10 5.91
CA LYS A 23 27.19 6.42 5.98
C LYS A 23 27.79 6.40 7.40
N ASN A 24 27.36 7.31 8.28
CA ASN A 24 27.75 7.41 9.69
C ASN A 24 26.66 6.90 10.66
N SER A 25 25.88 5.89 10.29
CA SER A 25 24.87 5.29 11.17
C SER A 25 25.48 4.78 12.46
N THR A 26 24.81 5.03 13.57
CA THR A 26 25.11 4.39 14.86
C THR A 26 24.41 3.04 15.03
N LEU A 27 23.54 2.64 14.07
CA LEU A 27 22.88 1.34 14.13
C LEU A 27 23.91 0.24 13.95
N ARG A 28 23.85 -0.76 14.82
CA ARG A 28 24.67 -1.96 14.67
C ARG A 28 24.24 -2.73 13.41
N PRO A 29 25.16 -3.44 12.72
CA PRO A 29 24.83 -4.20 11.51
C PRO A 29 23.65 -5.18 11.67
N ASP A 30 23.49 -5.79 12.86
CA ASP A 30 22.37 -6.69 13.16
C ASP A 30 21.01 -5.97 13.13
N GLN A 31 20.97 -4.73 13.64
CA GLN A 31 19.76 -3.91 13.65
C GLN A 31 19.40 -3.43 12.24
N LEU A 32 20.42 -3.07 11.44
CA LEU A 32 20.22 -2.69 10.04
C LEU A 32 19.65 -3.86 9.23
N ASN A 33 20.23 -5.05 9.37
CA ASN A 33 19.75 -6.24 8.66
C ASN A 33 18.31 -6.60 9.06
N LYS A 34 17.95 -6.49 10.34
CA LYS A 34 16.57 -6.69 10.80
C LYS A 34 15.59 -5.69 10.17
N ARG A 35 15.96 -4.40 10.10
CA ARG A 35 15.10 -3.37 9.48
C ARG A 35 14.91 -3.60 7.98
N LEU A 36 16.00 -3.92 7.28
CA LEU A 36 15.93 -4.25 5.85
C LEU A 36 15.10 -5.51 5.60
N SER A 37 15.28 -6.56 6.41
CA SER A 37 14.45 -7.77 6.33
C SER A 37 12.97 -7.48 6.59
N SER A 38 12.64 -6.68 7.61
CA SER A 38 11.25 -6.29 7.86
C SER A 38 10.66 -5.47 6.72
N ALA A 39 11.42 -4.55 6.14
CA ALA A 39 10.98 -3.75 5.00
C ALA A 39 10.78 -4.61 3.75
N TRP A 40 11.70 -5.57 3.53
CA TRP A 40 11.61 -6.55 2.47
C TRP A 40 10.30 -7.35 2.57
N HIS A 41 10.01 -7.94 3.73
CA HIS A 41 8.76 -8.69 3.95
C HIS A 41 7.52 -7.81 3.81
N HIS A 42 7.58 -6.58 4.30
CA HIS A 42 6.47 -5.65 4.17
C HIS A 42 6.07 -5.42 2.70
N LEU A 43 7.06 -5.24 1.82
CA LEU A 43 6.83 -4.98 0.40
C LEU A 43 6.57 -6.24 -0.41
N TYR A 44 7.42 -7.26 -0.30
CA TYR A 44 7.41 -8.41 -1.20
C TYR A 44 6.46 -9.54 -0.80
N ASP A 45 6.04 -9.65 0.47
CA ASP A 45 5.11 -10.73 0.86
C ASP A 45 3.76 -10.60 0.13
N LEU A 46 3.32 -9.37 -0.16
CA LEU A 46 2.09 -9.09 -0.92
C LEU A 46 2.30 -8.93 -2.42
N CYS A 47 3.53 -8.65 -2.84
CA CYS A 47 3.88 -8.39 -4.23
C CYS A 47 5.12 -9.20 -4.66
N PRO A 48 5.11 -10.54 -4.52
CA PRO A 48 6.29 -11.36 -4.80
C PRO A 48 6.72 -11.28 -6.27
N GLU A 49 5.79 -10.97 -7.18
CA GLU A 49 6.04 -10.78 -8.60
C GLU A 49 7.06 -9.68 -8.90
N LEU A 50 7.20 -8.68 -8.03
CA LEU A 50 8.22 -7.63 -8.18
C LEU A 50 9.65 -8.18 -8.12
N LEU A 51 9.87 -9.37 -7.54
CA LEU A 51 11.18 -10.04 -7.56
C LEU A 51 11.63 -10.43 -8.97
N LYS A 52 10.69 -10.53 -9.93
CA LYS A 52 11.01 -10.77 -11.34
C LYS A 52 11.61 -9.53 -12.03
N ILE A 53 11.34 -8.33 -11.52
CA ILE A 53 11.86 -7.06 -12.06
C ILE A 53 13.34 -6.86 -11.69
N ASP A 54 13.70 -7.24 -10.46
CA ASP A 54 15.03 -7.10 -9.86
C ASP A 54 15.46 -8.42 -9.20
N PRO A 55 15.77 -9.46 -9.99
CA PRO A 55 16.20 -10.74 -9.47
C PRO A 55 17.63 -10.67 -8.88
N PRO A 56 17.98 -11.58 -7.95
CA PRO A 56 17.14 -12.64 -7.38
C PRO A 56 16.35 -12.21 -6.15
N ASP A 57 16.75 -11.11 -5.50
CA ASP A 57 16.32 -10.76 -4.15
C ASP A 57 15.60 -9.41 -4.04
N GLY A 58 15.45 -8.65 -5.12
CA GLY A 58 14.79 -7.35 -5.11
C GLY A 58 15.54 -6.26 -4.32
N LEU A 59 16.79 -6.48 -3.90
CA LEU A 59 17.47 -5.55 -3.00
C LEU A 59 17.81 -4.21 -3.66
N THR A 60 17.95 -4.13 -4.99
CA THR A 60 18.19 -2.86 -5.68
C THR A 60 16.92 -1.99 -5.62
N ILE A 61 15.76 -2.58 -5.92
CA ILE A 61 14.45 -1.93 -5.76
C ILE A 61 14.25 -1.51 -4.31
N LEU A 62 14.41 -2.43 -3.36
CA LEU A 62 14.18 -2.16 -1.94
C LEU A 62 15.04 -0.99 -1.45
N ARG A 63 16.35 -1.02 -1.73
CA ARG A 63 17.29 0.00 -1.26
C ARG A 63 17.01 1.36 -1.90
N GLY A 64 16.80 1.38 -3.23
CA GLY A 64 16.48 2.60 -3.95
C GLY A 64 15.18 3.24 -3.47
N PHE A 65 14.14 2.42 -3.27
CA PHE A 65 12.87 2.89 -2.75
C PHE A 65 12.97 3.40 -1.31
N LEU A 66 13.65 2.68 -0.41
CA LEU A 66 13.80 3.11 0.98
C LEU A 66 14.61 4.41 1.09
N GLN A 67 15.61 4.60 0.25
CA GLN A 67 16.34 5.85 0.15
C GLN A 67 15.40 6.99 -0.29
N TRP A 68 14.67 6.80 -1.39
CA TRP A 68 13.72 7.81 -1.88
C TRP A 68 12.63 8.11 -0.84
N ALA A 69 12.07 7.10 -0.20
CA ALA A 69 11.03 7.27 0.82
C ALA A 69 11.54 8.07 2.03
N ALA A 70 12.79 7.87 2.44
CA ALA A 70 13.43 8.64 3.50
C ALA A 70 13.64 10.11 3.09
N GLU A 71 14.10 10.36 1.86
CA GLU A 71 14.27 11.71 1.30
C GLU A 71 12.92 12.45 1.23
N GLN A 72 11.84 11.76 0.84
CA GLN A 72 10.48 12.29 0.82
C GLN A 72 9.83 12.41 2.21
N LYS A 73 10.50 11.95 3.28
CA LYS A 73 9.95 11.83 4.64
C LYS A 73 8.60 11.10 4.65
N ALA A 74 8.49 10.06 3.82
CA ALA A 74 7.29 9.25 3.69
C ALA A 74 7.00 8.51 5.01
N ALA A 75 5.73 8.47 5.38
CA ALA A 75 5.26 7.68 6.50
C ALA A 75 5.23 6.19 6.13
N TRP A 76 5.72 5.32 7.02
CA TRP A 76 5.61 3.87 6.86
C TRP A 76 4.23 3.41 7.33
N ASN A 77 3.29 3.32 6.41
CA ASN A 77 1.90 2.92 6.65
C ASN A 77 1.35 2.14 5.43
N TRP A 78 0.06 1.78 5.49
CA TRP A 78 -0.66 1.12 4.40
C TRP A 78 -0.44 1.69 2.98
N ALA A 79 -0.12 2.97 2.83
CA ALA A 79 0.08 3.59 1.51
C ALA A 79 1.47 3.34 0.91
N MET A 80 2.33 2.54 1.56
CA MET A 80 3.71 2.30 1.08
C MET A 80 3.75 1.63 -0.30
N HIS A 81 2.85 0.72 -0.64
CA HIS A 81 2.83 0.11 -1.97
C HIS A 81 2.39 1.10 -3.07
N LEU A 82 1.47 2.04 -2.79
CA LEU A 82 1.17 3.16 -3.71
C LEU A 82 2.37 4.10 -3.89
N ARG A 83 3.16 4.30 -2.84
CA ARG A 83 4.41 5.07 -2.94
C ARG A 83 5.46 4.34 -3.76
N LEU A 84 5.56 3.01 -3.59
CA LEU A 84 6.42 2.15 -4.38
C LEU A 84 6.01 2.17 -5.86
N TYR A 85 4.71 2.13 -6.14
CA TYR A 85 4.15 2.34 -7.49
C TYR A 85 4.70 3.63 -8.11
N CYS A 86 4.52 4.78 -7.44
CA CYS A 86 4.98 6.07 -7.95
C CYS A 86 6.49 6.08 -8.21
N TRP A 87 7.27 5.52 -7.28
CA TRP A 87 8.72 5.47 -7.38
C TRP A 87 9.17 4.57 -8.53
N LEU A 88 8.58 3.38 -8.67
CA LEU A 88 8.94 2.41 -9.72
C LEU A 88 8.78 3.02 -11.11
N LEU A 89 7.68 3.72 -11.38
CA LEU A 89 7.44 4.38 -12.67
C LEU A 89 8.45 5.48 -13.00
N GLN A 90 9.06 6.11 -11.99
CA GLN A 90 10.10 7.14 -12.15
C GLN A 90 11.53 6.58 -12.05
N SER A 91 11.66 5.31 -11.67
CA SER A 91 12.94 4.65 -11.48
C SER A 91 13.47 4.06 -12.80
N PRO A 92 14.75 3.63 -12.84
CA PRO A 92 15.28 2.86 -13.95
C PRO A 92 14.51 1.55 -14.25
N PHE A 93 13.67 1.08 -13.32
CA PHE A 93 12.85 -0.11 -13.49
C PHE A 93 11.53 0.16 -14.23
N GLY A 94 11.13 1.42 -14.45
CA GLY A 94 9.81 1.78 -14.99
C GLY A 94 9.46 1.05 -16.29
N ALA A 95 10.44 0.84 -17.17
CA ALA A 95 10.24 0.11 -18.44
C ALA A 95 9.93 -1.39 -18.30
N LYS A 96 10.17 -1.99 -17.12
CA LYS A 96 9.87 -3.39 -16.80
C LYS A 96 8.56 -3.56 -16.03
N VAL A 97 7.98 -2.47 -15.55
CA VAL A 97 6.74 -2.48 -14.78
C VAL A 97 5.58 -2.68 -15.75
N THR A 98 4.64 -3.55 -15.37
CA THR A 98 3.45 -3.88 -16.17
C THR A 98 2.22 -3.42 -15.40
N ASP A 99 1.09 -3.28 -16.08
CA ASP A 99 -0.17 -2.92 -15.43
C ASP A 99 -0.55 -3.92 -14.31
N GLU A 100 -0.27 -5.21 -14.50
CA GLU A 100 -0.45 -6.24 -13.46
C GLU A 100 0.39 -5.96 -12.20
N HIS A 101 1.65 -5.55 -12.34
CA HIS A 101 2.47 -5.14 -11.19
C HIS A 101 1.86 -3.93 -10.47
N LEU A 102 1.33 -2.97 -11.23
CA LEU A 102 0.72 -1.75 -10.72
C LEU A 102 -0.59 -2.03 -9.97
N GLU A 103 -1.43 -2.92 -10.49
CA GLU A 103 -2.66 -3.39 -9.84
C GLU A 103 -2.35 -4.12 -8.53
N VAL A 104 -1.38 -5.04 -8.54
CA VAL A 104 -0.97 -5.78 -7.33
C VAL A 104 -0.44 -4.83 -6.24
N LEU A 105 0.24 -3.74 -6.60
CA LEU A 105 0.67 -2.70 -5.64
C LEU A 105 -0.51 -1.92 -5.05
N MET A 106 -1.55 -1.67 -5.84
CA MET A 106 -2.78 -1.04 -5.34
C MET A 106 -3.51 -1.99 -4.39
N ASP A 107 -3.68 -3.26 -4.76
CA ASP A 107 -4.31 -4.28 -3.94
C ASP A 107 -3.57 -4.49 -2.62
N ALA A 108 -2.23 -4.55 -2.65
CA ALA A 108 -1.41 -4.66 -1.46
C ALA A 108 -1.62 -3.48 -0.50
N SER A 109 -1.77 -2.26 -1.04
CA SER A 109 -2.07 -1.07 -0.22
C SER A 109 -3.45 -1.16 0.44
N ALA A 110 -4.47 -1.60 -0.32
CA ALA A 110 -5.81 -1.79 0.21
C ALA A 110 -5.82 -2.85 1.31
N ALA A 111 -5.16 -4.00 1.08
CA ALA A 111 -5.04 -5.08 2.05
C ALA A 111 -4.33 -4.62 3.32
N ARG A 112 -3.22 -3.88 3.21
CA ARG A 112 -2.53 -3.30 4.37
C ARG A 112 -3.42 -2.35 5.14
N TRP A 113 -4.22 -1.52 4.48
CA TRP A 113 -5.14 -0.62 5.16
C TRP A 113 -6.13 -1.39 6.03
N THR A 114 -6.62 -2.56 5.59
CA THR A 114 -7.55 -3.37 6.40
C THR A 114 -6.93 -3.89 7.70
N VAL A 115 -5.61 -3.99 7.77
CA VAL A 115 -4.85 -4.41 8.96
C VAL A 115 -4.45 -3.22 9.82
N ASP A 116 -4.03 -2.12 9.19
CA ASP A 116 -3.51 -0.94 9.87
C ASP A 116 -4.61 -0.02 10.43
N ASP A 117 -5.77 0.06 9.77
CA ASP A 117 -6.83 0.99 10.13
C ASP A 117 -7.60 0.53 11.36
N THR A 118 -7.61 1.37 12.40
CA THR A 118 -8.31 1.13 13.66
C THR A 118 -9.65 1.87 13.76
N SER A 119 -10.06 2.58 12.70
CA SER A 119 -11.31 3.34 12.68
C SER A 119 -12.54 2.41 12.59
N ALA A 120 -13.73 3.00 12.76
CA ALA A 120 -14.99 2.31 12.53
C ALA A 120 -15.25 1.94 11.06
N ASN A 121 -14.44 2.46 10.12
CA ASN A 121 -14.54 2.09 8.72
C ASN A 121 -14.23 0.61 8.51
N ARG A 122 -14.89 0.02 7.51
CA ARG A 122 -14.86 -1.41 7.22
C ARG A 122 -14.11 -1.76 5.98
N GLY A 123 -14.06 -0.83 5.02
CA GLY A 123 -13.34 -1.03 3.78
C GLY A 123 -12.67 0.24 3.33
N ILE A 124 -11.87 0.06 2.29
CA ILE A 124 -11.21 1.13 1.56
C ILE A 124 -11.47 0.91 0.09
N LEU A 125 -11.74 2.00 -0.62
CA LEU A 125 -11.63 2.10 -2.06
C LEU A 125 -10.35 2.86 -2.37
N LEU A 126 -9.59 2.39 -3.36
CA LEU A 126 -8.43 3.07 -3.91
C LEU A 126 -8.63 3.24 -5.40
N ALA A 127 -8.31 4.43 -5.93
CA ALA A 127 -8.35 4.71 -7.35
C ALA A 127 -7.07 5.41 -7.80
N SER A 128 -6.58 5.06 -8.99
CA SER A 128 -5.53 5.79 -9.70
C SER A 128 -6.12 6.97 -10.49
N GLN A 129 -5.25 7.90 -10.90
CA GLN A 129 -5.65 9.08 -11.67
C GLN A 129 -6.46 8.71 -12.92
N GLY A 130 -7.56 9.43 -13.14
CA GLY A 130 -8.48 9.16 -14.26
C GLY A 130 -9.38 7.94 -14.06
N GLY A 131 -9.23 7.19 -12.95
CA GLY A 131 -10.06 6.02 -12.65
C GLY A 131 -9.68 4.77 -13.44
N ALA A 132 -8.47 4.73 -14.04
CA ALA A 132 -8.03 3.59 -14.85
C ALA A 132 -7.98 2.28 -14.06
N HIS A 133 -7.62 2.35 -12.78
CA HIS A 133 -7.66 1.22 -11.86
C HIS A 133 -8.38 1.65 -10.59
N ILE A 134 -9.34 0.84 -10.18
CA ILE A 134 -10.02 0.96 -8.88
C ILE A 134 -9.92 -0.39 -8.21
N THR A 135 -9.49 -0.40 -6.95
CA THR A 135 -9.52 -1.59 -6.10
C THR A 135 -10.24 -1.31 -4.80
N GLN A 136 -10.67 -2.38 -4.14
CA GLN A 136 -11.25 -2.33 -2.82
C GLN A 136 -10.76 -3.48 -1.96
N ASP A 137 -10.57 -3.21 -0.67
CA ASP A 137 -10.48 -4.28 0.32
C ASP A 137 -11.25 -3.92 1.58
N TRP A 138 -11.55 -4.95 2.36
CA TRP A 138 -12.45 -4.93 3.49
C TRP A 138 -11.83 -5.70 4.64
N LYS A 139 -11.96 -5.13 5.84
CA LYS A 139 -11.70 -5.83 7.10
C LYS A 139 -12.54 -7.12 7.16
N ALA A 140 -12.10 -8.06 7.99
CA ALA A 140 -12.80 -9.32 8.18
C ALA A 140 -14.30 -9.08 8.47
N PRO A 141 -15.21 -9.81 7.79
CA PRO A 141 -16.64 -9.59 7.92
C PRO A 141 -17.08 -9.87 9.36
N GLN A 142 -17.80 -8.95 9.97
CA GLN A 142 -18.55 -9.25 11.20
C GLN A 142 -19.84 -9.97 10.84
N ALA A 143 -20.36 -10.77 11.77
CA ALA A 143 -21.65 -11.43 11.60
C ALA A 143 -22.72 -10.39 11.22
N GLY A 144 -23.49 -10.66 10.16
CA GLY A 144 -24.52 -9.74 9.65
C GLY A 144 -24.02 -8.63 8.72
N ALA A 145 -22.73 -8.62 8.35
CA ALA A 145 -22.25 -7.70 7.32
C ALA A 145 -23.01 -7.91 5.99
N GLY A 146 -23.48 -6.81 5.39
CA GLY A 146 -24.17 -6.84 4.11
C GLY A 146 -23.29 -7.37 2.98
N THR A 147 -23.92 -7.81 1.89
CA THR A 147 -23.22 -8.19 0.67
C THR A 147 -22.43 -7.00 0.13
N ARG A 148 -21.14 -7.20 -0.12
CA ARG A 148 -20.25 -6.21 -0.74
C ARG A 148 -20.77 -5.86 -2.14
N VAL A 149 -20.82 -4.57 -2.47
CA VAL A 149 -21.13 -4.15 -3.84
C VAL A 149 -19.89 -4.39 -4.71
N PRO A 150 -20.01 -5.13 -5.83
CA PRO A 150 -18.93 -5.23 -6.82
C PRO A 150 -18.56 -3.85 -7.35
N LEU A 151 -17.26 -3.58 -7.56
CA LEU A 151 -16.78 -2.27 -8.02
C LEU A 151 -17.43 -1.85 -9.33
N GLU A 152 -17.70 -2.81 -10.21
CA GLU A 152 -18.29 -2.61 -11.54
C GLU A 152 -19.74 -2.09 -11.47
N ARG A 153 -20.36 -2.14 -10.28
CA ARG A 153 -21.71 -1.60 -10.04
C ARG A 153 -21.70 -0.22 -9.40
N LEU A 154 -20.52 0.33 -9.12
CA LEU A 154 -20.37 1.64 -8.49
C LEU A 154 -20.09 2.69 -9.57
N ASP A 155 -20.92 3.73 -9.61
CA ASP A 155 -20.64 4.93 -10.40
C ASP A 155 -19.79 5.89 -9.58
N LEU A 156 -18.47 5.71 -9.64
CA LEU A 156 -17.50 6.50 -8.88
C LEU A 156 -16.92 7.60 -9.77
N PRO A 157 -16.85 8.86 -9.29
CA PRO A 157 -16.22 9.94 -10.05
C PRO A 157 -14.72 9.65 -10.22
N ALA A 158 -14.10 10.15 -11.30
CA ALA A 158 -12.65 10.06 -11.45
C ALA A 158 -11.93 10.94 -10.39
N PRO A 159 -10.86 10.45 -9.76
CA PRO A 159 -10.10 11.25 -8.81
C PRO A 159 -9.22 12.30 -9.52
N ASN A 160 -9.05 13.46 -8.87
CA ASN A 160 -8.20 14.55 -9.36
C ASN A 160 -6.73 14.45 -8.88
N TRP A 161 -6.38 13.37 -8.18
CA TRP A 161 -5.04 13.11 -7.67
C TRP A 161 -4.44 11.87 -8.34
N THR A 162 -3.10 11.72 -8.29
CA THR A 162 -2.40 10.52 -8.78
C THR A 162 -3.00 9.24 -8.19
N PHE A 163 -3.29 9.30 -6.89
CA PHE A 163 -4.07 8.32 -6.17
C PHE A 163 -5.05 9.02 -5.25
N ALA A 164 -6.23 8.44 -5.12
CA ALA A 164 -7.17 8.81 -4.10
C ALA A 164 -7.65 7.58 -3.35
N TYR A 165 -8.06 7.80 -2.11
CA TYR A 165 -8.68 6.77 -1.30
C TYR A 165 -9.98 7.26 -0.69
N CYS A 166 -10.79 6.29 -0.27
CA CYS A 166 -12.04 6.53 0.40
C CYS A 166 -12.26 5.40 1.40
N ALA A 167 -12.29 5.72 2.70
CA ALA A 167 -12.62 4.76 3.76
C ALA A 167 -14.13 4.72 3.94
N VAL A 168 -14.69 3.51 4.02
CA VAL A 168 -16.14 3.28 3.91
C VAL A 168 -16.64 2.43 5.08
N PRO A 169 -17.73 2.82 5.76
CA PRO A 169 -18.22 2.12 6.94
C PRO A 169 -19.11 0.91 6.63
N ASP A 170 -19.66 0.81 5.42
CA ASP A 170 -20.60 -0.26 5.04
C ASP A 170 -20.17 -0.91 3.71
N PRO A 171 -20.04 -2.26 3.64
CA PRO A 171 -19.84 -3.00 2.39
C PRO A 171 -20.89 -2.73 1.29
N ARG A 172 -22.06 -2.24 1.66
CA ARG A 172 -23.12 -1.89 0.70
C ARG A 172 -22.91 -0.55 -0.01
N LEU A 173 -21.95 0.26 0.43
CA LEU A 173 -21.61 1.59 -0.10
C LEU A 173 -22.85 2.41 -0.50
N ARG A 174 -23.76 2.61 0.45
CA ARG A 174 -25.02 3.37 0.20
C ARG A 174 -24.76 4.82 -0.19
N GLU A 175 -23.70 5.40 0.39
CA GLU A 175 -23.25 6.75 0.11
C GLU A 175 -21.75 6.69 -0.15
N PHE A 176 -21.31 7.35 -1.22
CA PHE A 176 -19.88 7.52 -1.51
C PHE A 176 -19.39 8.79 -0.79
N PRO A 177 -18.52 8.68 0.23
CA PRO A 177 -18.13 9.83 1.05
C PRO A 177 -17.10 10.75 0.37
N GLY A 178 -16.76 10.49 -0.90
CA GLY A 178 -15.83 11.28 -1.67
C GLY A 178 -14.38 10.78 -1.61
N TRP A 179 -13.62 11.13 -2.64
CA TRP A 179 -12.19 10.88 -2.72
C TRP A 179 -11.39 11.79 -1.78
N LYS A 180 -10.37 11.22 -1.13
CA LYS A 180 -9.36 11.95 -0.36
C LYS A 180 -7.97 11.71 -0.95
N PRO A 181 -7.07 12.72 -0.92
CA PRO A 181 -5.68 12.51 -1.31
C PRO A 181 -4.97 11.58 -0.33
N LEU A 182 -3.94 10.86 -0.78
CA LEU A 182 -3.15 10.01 0.12
C LEU A 182 -2.58 10.81 1.32
N PRO A 183 -2.47 10.19 2.51
CA PRO A 183 -1.91 10.86 3.68
C PRO A 183 -0.45 11.25 3.42
N ALA A 184 -0.19 12.56 3.36
CA ALA A 184 1.13 13.11 3.03
C ALA A 184 2.19 12.72 4.08
N ARG A 185 1.78 12.62 5.35
CA ARG A 185 2.54 12.17 6.53
C ARG A 185 1.59 11.36 7.41
N GLY A 186 2.12 10.62 8.40
CA GLY A 186 1.41 9.61 9.19
C GLY A 186 0.25 10.14 10.05
N SER A 187 -0.76 10.66 9.39
CA SER A 187 -2.02 11.11 9.94
C SER A 187 -3.04 10.02 9.65
N LEU A 188 -3.10 9.02 10.54
CA LEU A 188 -4.37 8.33 10.81
C LEU A 188 -5.21 9.32 11.63
N VAL A 189 -5.80 10.31 10.97
CA VAL A 189 -6.68 11.28 11.64
C VAL A 189 -7.93 11.46 10.80
N GLY A 190 -9.06 11.12 11.42
CA GLY A 190 -10.40 11.01 10.88
C GLY A 190 -11.14 9.91 11.62
#